data_AF-A0A7M3BNT1-F1
#
_entry.id   AF-A0A7M3BNT1-F1
#
_cell.length_a   1.000
_cell.length_b   1.000
_cell.length_c   1.000
_cell.angle_alpha   90.00
_cell.angle_beta   90.00
_cell.angle_gamma   90.00
#
_symmetry.space_group_name_H-M   'P 1'
#
loop_
_entity.id
_entity.type
_entity.pdbx_description
1 polymer ?
#
loop_
_entity_poly.entity_id
_entity_poly.type
_entity_poly.pdbx_seq_one_letter_code
_entity_poly.pdbx_strand_id
1 'polypeptide(L)'
;ASSNWHPGIVGLLASRLKDHARRPAFAIAFNANGVGTGSGRSVSGFDLGRLVREAAIAGLIVKGGGHGMAAGITVERAKLGALRAFFEERAAADVFRLQGEESLAIDGALAAEGATLGLLDALEKAGPFGAGHVAPVFALPRHRLADARPVGANHIRAELQSESGGRIQAIAFRAVDTALGEFLFTNRGKPVHVAGSLSGNHWNGNRTVQFRIVDAARA
;
A
#
# COMPACT_ATOMS: atom_id res chain seq x y z
N ALA A 1 -2.58 17.30 10.35
CA ALA A 1 -3.86 18.01 10.58
C ALA A 1 -3.76 19.39 9.94
N SER A 2 -4.84 19.92 9.37
CA SER A 2 -4.81 21.20 8.65
C SER A 2 -6.14 21.94 8.76
N SER A 3 -6.11 23.26 8.72
CA SER A 3 -7.29 24.12 8.51
C SER A 3 -7.71 24.22 7.05
N ASN A 4 -6.82 23.85 6.11
CA ASN A 4 -7.05 24.04 4.67
C ASN A 4 -7.61 22.77 4.01
N TRP A 5 -7.82 21.69 4.77
CA TRP A 5 -8.38 20.45 4.25
C TRP A 5 -9.90 20.48 4.35
N HIS A 6 -10.56 20.00 3.30
CA HIS A 6 -11.99 19.75 3.35
C HIS A 6 -12.28 18.51 4.23
N PRO A 7 -13.25 18.55 5.16
CA PRO A 7 -13.56 17.39 6.00
C PRO A 7 -13.91 16.13 5.18
N GLY A 8 -14.54 16.30 4.01
CA GLY A 8 -14.87 15.18 3.12
C GLY A 8 -13.65 14.40 2.56
N ILE A 9 -12.44 14.97 2.58
CA ILE A 9 -11.24 14.31 2.01
C ILE A 9 -10.35 13.64 3.07
N VAL A 10 -10.62 13.85 4.37
CA VAL A 10 -9.71 13.33 5.41
C VAL A 10 -9.62 11.81 5.44
N GLY A 11 -10.68 11.09 5.05
CA GLY A 11 -10.65 9.63 4.92
C GLY A 11 -9.63 9.16 3.87
N LEU A 12 -9.57 9.85 2.72
CA LEU A 12 -8.62 9.53 1.65
C LEU A 12 -7.18 9.85 2.07
N LEU A 13 -6.98 10.98 2.75
CA LEU A 13 -5.67 11.36 3.29
C LEU A 13 -5.18 10.33 4.32
N ALA A 14 -6.04 9.91 5.24
CA ALA A 14 -5.71 8.91 6.25
C ALA A 14 -5.34 7.56 5.61
N SER A 15 -6.06 7.11 4.59
CA SER A 15 -5.72 5.89 3.86
C SER A 15 -4.33 5.98 3.23
N ARG A 16 -4.03 7.07 2.51
CA ARG A 16 -2.73 7.26 1.86
C ARG A 16 -1.58 7.36 2.87
N LEU A 17 -1.80 8.03 4.00
CA LEU A 17 -0.83 8.11 5.08
C LEU A 17 -0.59 6.73 5.70
N LYS A 18 -1.64 5.94 5.93
CA LYS A 18 -1.52 4.57 6.42
C LYS A 18 -0.72 3.70 5.45
N ASP A 19 -1.00 3.79 4.15
CA ASP A 19 -0.31 3.02 3.11
C ASP A 19 1.16 3.38 3.05
N HIS A 20 1.47 4.69 3.06
CA HIS A 20 2.84 5.18 2.97
C HIS A 20 3.67 4.91 4.24
N ALA A 21 3.10 5.19 5.41
CA ALA A 21 3.80 5.08 6.68
C ALA A 21 3.72 3.69 7.32
N ARG A 22 2.94 2.78 6.71
CA ARG A 22 2.71 1.39 7.15
C ARG A 22 2.38 1.31 8.64
N ARG A 23 1.47 2.18 9.09
CA ARG A 23 1.01 2.30 10.48
C ARG A 23 -0.36 2.98 10.53
N PRO A 24 -1.13 2.84 11.63
CA PRO A 24 -2.38 3.56 11.79
C PRO A 24 -2.17 5.07 11.65
N ALA A 25 -3.09 5.75 10.96
CA ALA A 25 -2.97 7.17 10.67
C ALA A 25 -4.31 7.89 10.81
N PHE A 26 -4.26 9.11 11.36
CA PHE A 26 -5.37 10.05 11.37
C PHE A 26 -5.07 11.28 10.52
N ALA A 27 -6.04 11.68 9.71
CA ALA A 27 -6.07 13.00 9.09
C ALA A 27 -7.22 13.81 9.70
N ILE A 28 -6.95 15.07 10.05
CA ILE A 28 -7.89 15.94 10.77
C ILE A 28 -7.98 17.28 10.03
N ALA A 29 -9.21 17.69 9.71
CA ALA A 29 -9.56 18.97 9.12
C ALA A 29 -10.21 19.87 10.18
N PHE A 30 -9.64 21.05 10.43
CA PHE A 30 -10.17 22.01 11.39
C PHE A 30 -11.05 23.06 10.73
N ASN A 31 -12.18 23.37 11.35
CA ASN A 31 -13.00 24.53 10.99
C ASN A 31 -12.51 25.82 11.69
N ALA A 32 -13.15 26.95 11.35
CA ALA A 32 -12.82 28.27 11.92
C ALA A 32 -13.01 28.34 13.44
N ASN A 33 -13.91 27.54 14.00
CA ASN A 33 -14.20 27.48 15.44
C ASN A 33 -13.19 26.61 16.21
N GLY A 34 -12.14 26.10 15.56
CA GLY A 34 -11.13 25.26 16.20
C GLY A 34 -11.58 23.82 16.47
N VAL A 35 -12.71 23.38 15.90
CA VAL A 35 -13.20 22.00 15.99
C VAL A 35 -12.71 21.21 14.77
N GLY A 36 -12.05 20.08 15.03
CA GLY A 36 -11.46 19.21 14.02
C GLY A 36 -12.29 17.96 13.77
N THR A 37 -12.63 17.70 12.50
CA THR A 37 -13.19 16.41 12.06
C THR A 37 -12.06 15.53 11.55
N GLY A 38 -11.87 14.39 12.20
CA GLY A 38 -10.80 13.44 11.91
C GLY A 38 -11.33 12.11 11.37
N SER A 39 -10.59 11.54 10.43
CA SER A 39 -10.77 10.16 9.98
C SER A 39 -9.47 9.38 10.17
N GLY A 40 -9.59 8.18 10.72
CA GLY A 40 -8.52 7.26 11.00
C GLY A 40 -8.59 6.02 10.11
N ARG A 41 -7.43 5.48 9.76
CA ARG A 41 -7.27 4.19 9.06
C ARG A 41 -6.22 3.37 9.78
N SER A 42 -6.49 2.07 9.92
CA SER A 42 -5.62 1.15 10.67
C SER A 42 -4.85 0.21 9.75
N VAL A 43 -3.91 -0.51 10.33
CA VAL A 43 -3.26 -1.69 9.74
C VAL A 43 -3.88 -2.96 10.32
N SER A 44 -3.67 -4.09 9.62
CA SER A 44 -4.11 -5.40 10.13
C SER A 44 -3.52 -5.65 11.51
N GLY A 45 -4.32 -6.21 12.43
CA GLY A 45 -3.88 -6.51 13.79
C GLY A 45 -3.93 -5.33 14.77
N PHE A 46 -4.29 -4.11 14.36
CA PHE A 46 -4.46 -2.97 15.26
C PHE A 46 -5.91 -2.49 15.33
N ASP A 47 -6.54 -2.49 16.52
CA ASP A 47 -7.91 -2.01 16.72
C ASP A 47 -7.95 -0.49 16.96
N LEU A 48 -8.12 0.26 15.88
CA LEU A 48 -8.24 1.72 15.93
C LEU A 48 -9.51 2.19 16.63
N GLY A 49 -10.60 1.42 16.54
CA GLY A 49 -11.87 1.73 17.18
C GLY A 49 -11.75 1.70 18.71
N ARG A 50 -11.04 0.70 19.25
CA ARG A 50 -10.71 0.63 20.68
C ARG A 50 -9.92 1.86 21.13
N LEU A 51 -8.86 2.22 20.40
CA LEU A 51 -8.04 3.39 20.72
C LEU A 51 -8.87 4.68 20.79
N VAL A 52 -9.82 4.86 19.86
CA VAL A 52 -10.74 6.02 19.86
C VAL A 52 -11.71 6.00 21.03
N ARG A 53 -12.24 4.84 21.42
CA ARG A 53 -13.11 4.71 22.60
C ARG A 53 -12.35 5.07 23.88
N GLU A 54 -11.12 4.60 24.02
CA GLU A 54 -10.28 4.94 25.18
C GLU A 54 -9.99 6.45 25.25
N ALA A 55 -9.72 7.11 24.12
CA ALA A 55 -9.55 8.56 24.07
C ALA A 55 -10.84 9.35 24.39
N ALA A 56 -12.01 8.81 24.04
CA ALA A 56 -13.31 9.41 24.41
C ALA A 56 -13.51 9.34 25.94
N ILE A 57 -13.24 8.20 26.55
CA ILE A 57 -13.33 8.00 28.01
C ILE A 57 -12.36 8.95 28.74
N ALA A 58 -11.16 9.15 28.19
CA ALA A 58 -10.17 10.10 28.71
C ALA A 58 -10.53 11.58 28.49
N GLY A 59 -11.66 11.89 27.83
CA GLY A 59 -12.09 13.27 27.57
C GLY A 59 -11.22 14.04 26.57
N LEU A 60 -10.40 13.33 25.79
CA LEU A 60 -9.45 13.92 24.82
C LEU A 60 -10.10 14.28 23.48
N ILE A 61 -11.28 13.73 23.21
CA ILE A 61 -12.10 14.03 22.02
C ILE A 61 -13.51 14.43 22.44
N VAL A 62 -14.17 15.25 21.62
CA VAL A 62 -15.58 15.66 21.80
C VAL A 62 -16.50 14.46 21.57
N LYS A 63 -16.22 13.69 20.52
CA LYS A 63 -16.89 12.42 20.20
C LYS A 63 -16.04 11.60 19.25
N GLY A 64 -16.27 10.30 19.20
CA GLY A 64 -15.63 9.42 18.25
C GLY A 64 -16.18 8.01 18.31
N GLY A 65 -15.89 7.21 17.28
CA GLY A 65 -16.31 5.83 17.18
C GLY A 65 -15.75 5.18 15.92
N GLY A 66 -15.96 3.87 15.79
CA GLY A 66 -15.49 3.11 14.63
C GLY A 66 -15.21 1.65 14.95
N HIS A 67 -14.55 1.00 13.99
CA HIS A 67 -14.15 -0.40 14.03
C HIS A 67 -12.63 -0.53 13.96
N GLY A 68 -12.11 -1.75 13.99
CA GLY A 68 -10.67 -2.00 13.99
C GLY A 68 -9.92 -1.29 12.85
N MET A 69 -10.47 -1.30 11.63
CA MET A 69 -9.78 -0.76 10.45
C MET A 69 -10.03 0.73 10.16
N ALA A 70 -11.05 1.33 10.76
CA ALA A 70 -11.41 2.73 10.49
C ALA A 70 -12.18 3.34 11.66
N ALA A 71 -11.86 4.59 11.98
CA ALA A 71 -12.55 5.33 13.02
C ALA A 71 -12.70 6.81 12.67
N GLY A 72 -13.66 7.48 13.30
CA GLY A 72 -13.90 8.91 13.19
C GLY A 72 -13.76 9.58 14.55
N ILE A 73 -13.23 10.80 14.56
CA ILE A 73 -13.11 11.63 15.77
C ILE A 73 -13.56 13.06 15.51
N THR A 74 -14.05 13.71 16.55
CA THR A 74 -14.19 15.16 16.64
C THR A 74 -13.33 15.63 17.80
N VAL A 75 -12.38 16.54 17.55
CA VAL A 75 -11.39 16.98 18.55
C VAL A 75 -11.25 18.51 18.54
N GLU A 76 -11.12 19.10 19.71
CA GLU A 76 -10.80 20.52 19.84
C GLU A 76 -9.32 20.76 19.56
N ARG A 77 -8.97 21.85 18.89
CA ARG A 77 -7.58 22.19 18.55
C ARG A 77 -6.66 22.18 19.78
N ALA A 78 -7.15 22.67 20.91
CA ALA A 78 -6.40 22.70 22.17
C ALA A 78 -6.04 21.29 22.69
N LYS A 79 -6.86 20.28 22.40
CA LYS A 79 -6.64 18.89 22.84
C LYS A 79 -5.82 18.06 21.86
N LEU A 80 -5.49 18.59 20.67
CA LEU A 80 -4.76 17.82 19.65
C LEU A 80 -3.41 17.31 20.14
N GLY A 81 -2.68 18.10 20.93
CA GLY A 81 -1.38 17.69 21.49
C GLY A 81 -1.53 16.51 22.45
N ALA A 82 -2.46 16.62 23.41
CA ALA A 82 -2.74 15.55 24.37
C ALA A 82 -3.27 14.27 23.68
N LEU A 83 -4.15 14.41 22.69
CA LEU A 83 -4.64 13.28 21.90
C LEU A 83 -3.50 12.56 21.15
N ARG A 84 -2.57 13.33 20.56
CA ARG A 84 -1.42 12.76 19.86
C ARG A 84 -0.56 11.94 20.82
N ALA A 85 -0.18 12.53 21.96
CA ALA A 85 0.62 11.85 22.96
C ALA A 85 -0.06 10.55 23.44
N PHE A 86 -1.37 10.62 23.71
CA PHE A 86 -2.16 9.46 24.11
C PHE A 86 -2.17 8.36 23.04
N PHE A 87 -2.37 8.70 21.77
CA PHE A 87 -2.32 7.71 20.68
C PHE A 87 -0.94 7.12 20.48
N GLU A 88 0.11 7.93 20.52
CA GLU A 88 1.48 7.46 20.37
C GLU A 88 1.86 6.51 21.50
N GLU A 89 1.58 6.86 22.75
CA GLU A 89 1.85 6.01 23.92
C GLU A 89 1.11 4.67 23.83
N ARG A 90 -0.20 4.71 23.55
CA ARG A 90 -1.05 3.51 23.51
C ARG A 90 -0.78 2.61 22.31
N ALA A 91 -0.32 3.16 21.19
CA ALA A 91 -0.13 2.41 19.96
C ALA A 91 1.32 1.96 19.72
N ALA A 92 2.32 2.58 20.38
CA ALA A 92 3.73 2.41 20.02
C ALA A 92 4.19 0.95 19.97
N ALA A 93 3.96 0.19 21.04
CA ALA A 93 4.43 -1.20 21.14
C ALA A 93 3.76 -2.11 20.10
N ASP A 94 2.43 -2.02 19.96
CA ASP A 94 1.67 -2.82 19.00
C ASP A 94 2.04 -2.48 17.56
N VAL A 95 2.12 -1.19 17.23
CA VAL A 95 2.49 -0.74 15.89
C VAL A 95 3.92 -1.16 15.55
N PHE A 96 4.86 -1.04 16.49
CA PHE A 96 6.24 -1.48 16.28
C PHE A 96 6.32 -2.98 15.99
N ARG A 97 5.61 -3.80 16.78
CA ARG A 97 5.52 -5.25 16.57
C ARG A 97 4.91 -5.58 15.21
N LEU A 98 3.77 -4.97 14.87
CA LEU A 98 3.07 -5.20 13.59
C LEU A 98 3.88 -4.76 12.37
N GLN A 99 4.71 -3.73 12.50
CA GLN A 99 5.64 -3.32 11.43
C GLN A 99 6.73 -4.38 11.20
N GLY A 100 7.21 -5.04 12.26
CA GLY A 100 8.18 -6.14 12.14
C GLY A 100 7.59 -7.44 11.59
N GLU A 101 6.29 -7.64 11.75
CA GLU A 101 5.55 -8.81 11.25
C GLU A 101 4.98 -8.60 9.83
N GLU A 102 5.23 -7.44 9.20
CA GLU A 102 4.70 -7.16 7.88
C GLU A 102 5.26 -8.13 6.85
N SER A 103 4.36 -8.90 6.23
CA SER A 103 4.68 -9.89 5.22
C SER A 103 3.83 -9.70 3.97
N LEU A 104 4.40 -9.94 2.80
CA LEU A 104 3.67 -10.06 1.55
C LEU A 104 3.29 -11.54 1.32
N ALA A 105 1.99 -11.84 1.33
CA ALA A 105 1.51 -13.16 0.93
C ALA A 105 1.76 -13.38 -0.56
N ILE A 106 2.31 -14.55 -0.90
CA ILE A 106 2.57 -14.98 -2.27
C ILE A 106 1.73 -16.22 -2.56
N ASP A 107 0.87 -16.14 -3.57
CA ASP A 107 -0.03 -17.22 -3.97
C ASP A 107 0.65 -18.26 -4.85
N GLY A 108 1.74 -17.89 -5.53
CA GLY A 108 2.52 -18.82 -6.33
C GLY A 108 3.82 -18.26 -6.87
N ALA A 109 4.73 -19.15 -7.27
CA ALA A 109 5.94 -18.79 -8.01
C ALA A 109 5.73 -19.02 -9.51
N LEU A 110 6.26 -18.12 -10.34
CA LEU A 110 6.10 -18.17 -11.78
C LEU A 110 7.37 -17.70 -12.47
N ALA A 111 7.83 -18.45 -13.48
CA ALA A 111 8.86 -17.97 -14.41
C ALA A 111 8.22 -17.09 -15.50
N ALA A 112 8.99 -16.20 -16.13
CA ALA A 112 8.52 -15.33 -17.20
C ALA A 112 7.75 -16.09 -18.30
N GLU A 113 8.16 -17.32 -18.62
CA GLU A 113 7.53 -18.20 -19.61
C GLU A 113 6.12 -18.64 -19.21
N GLY A 114 5.86 -18.79 -17.91
CA GLY A 114 4.55 -19.19 -17.41
C GLY A 114 3.54 -18.03 -17.38
N ALA A 115 3.99 -16.79 -17.52
CA ALA A 115 3.15 -15.60 -17.58
C ALA A 115 2.49 -15.44 -18.96
N THR A 116 1.58 -16.36 -19.27
CA THR A 116 0.90 -16.46 -20.55
C THR A 116 -0.47 -15.79 -20.54
N LEU A 117 -1.00 -15.45 -21.72
CA LEU A 117 -2.37 -14.94 -21.86
C LEU A 117 -3.40 -15.96 -21.34
N GLY A 118 -3.17 -17.25 -21.56
CA GLY A 118 -4.05 -18.30 -21.04
C GLY A 118 -4.13 -18.33 -19.52
N LEU A 119 -2.99 -18.14 -18.82
CA LEU A 119 -2.98 -17.98 -17.37
C LEU A 119 -3.70 -16.70 -16.93
N LEU A 120 -3.44 -15.58 -17.61
CA LEU A 120 -4.12 -14.31 -17.33
C LEU A 120 -5.65 -14.46 -17.48
N ASP A 121 -6.13 -15.10 -18.54
CA ASP A 121 -7.55 -15.34 -18.79
C ASP A 121 -8.19 -16.25 -17.74
N ALA A 122 -7.46 -17.26 -17.28
CA ALA A 122 -7.92 -18.12 -16.20
C ALA A 122 -8.05 -17.33 -14.88
N LEU A 123 -7.09 -16.45 -14.58
CA LEU A 123 -7.12 -15.59 -13.39
C LEU A 123 -8.26 -14.57 -13.47
N GLU A 124 -8.48 -13.93 -14.62
CA GLU A 124 -9.57 -12.96 -14.80
C GLU A 124 -10.95 -13.60 -14.57
N LYS A 125 -11.14 -14.87 -14.96
CA LYS A 125 -12.37 -15.64 -14.68
C LYS A 125 -12.59 -15.94 -13.20
N ALA A 126 -11.55 -15.96 -12.38
CA ALA A 126 -11.66 -16.16 -10.94
C ALA A 126 -12.15 -14.89 -10.21
N GLY A 127 -12.22 -13.74 -10.89
CA GLY A 127 -12.79 -12.52 -10.34
C GLY A 127 -14.31 -12.59 -10.07
N PRO A 128 -14.92 -11.50 -9.58
CA PRO A 128 -14.32 -10.17 -9.41
C PRO A 128 -13.37 -10.10 -8.21
N PHE A 129 -12.27 -9.38 -8.38
CA PHE A 129 -11.31 -9.12 -7.31
C PHE A 129 -11.66 -7.83 -6.55
N GLY A 130 -11.35 -7.80 -5.25
CA GLY A 130 -11.61 -6.68 -4.37
C GLY A 130 -11.15 -6.94 -2.94
N ALA A 131 -11.60 -6.11 -1.99
CA ALA A 131 -11.17 -6.17 -0.60
C ALA A 131 -11.48 -7.51 0.10
N GLY A 132 -12.51 -8.24 -0.36
CA GLY A 132 -12.85 -9.58 0.14
C GLY A 132 -12.35 -10.74 -0.74
N HIS A 133 -11.72 -10.45 -1.87
CA HIS A 133 -11.18 -11.43 -2.80
C HIS A 133 -9.99 -10.81 -3.53
N VAL A 134 -8.83 -10.79 -2.89
CA VAL A 134 -7.66 -10.09 -3.40
C VAL A 134 -7.17 -10.80 -4.67
N ALA A 135 -6.69 -10.03 -5.65
CA ALA A 135 -6.09 -10.60 -6.85
C ALA A 135 -4.79 -11.36 -6.48
N PRO A 136 -4.49 -12.49 -7.14
CA PRO A 136 -3.31 -13.28 -6.82
C PRO A 136 -1.98 -12.51 -7.00
N VAL A 137 -1.08 -12.68 -6.04
CA VAL A 137 0.28 -12.16 -6.02
C VAL A 137 1.24 -13.31 -6.33
N PHE A 138 1.98 -13.17 -7.42
CA PHE A 138 3.01 -14.10 -7.83
C PHE A 138 4.41 -13.58 -7.46
N ALA A 139 5.32 -14.50 -7.16
CA ALA A 139 6.75 -14.23 -7.16
C ALA A 139 7.38 -14.71 -8.47
N LEU A 140 8.23 -13.87 -9.05
CA LEU A 140 9.16 -14.21 -10.12
C LEU A 140 10.54 -14.39 -9.47
N PRO A 141 10.91 -15.62 -9.08
CA PRO A 141 12.14 -15.84 -8.34
C PRO A 141 13.36 -15.76 -9.27
N ARG A 142 14.46 -15.18 -8.78
CA ARG A 142 15.78 -15.19 -9.43
C ARG A 142 15.79 -14.71 -10.89
N HIS A 143 14.91 -13.76 -11.24
CA HIS A 143 14.93 -13.17 -12.58
C HIS A 143 16.03 -12.11 -12.65
N ARG A 144 16.75 -12.06 -13.77
CA ARG A 144 17.65 -10.94 -14.06
C ARG A 144 16.83 -9.70 -14.39
N LEU A 145 17.07 -8.59 -13.69
CA LEU A 145 16.50 -7.29 -14.02
C LEU A 145 17.23 -6.70 -15.22
N ALA A 146 16.78 -7.02 -16.44
CA ALA A 146 17.46 -6.66 -17.68
C ALA A 146 17.40 -5.15 -17.98
N ASP A 147 16.27 -4.51 -17.69
CA ASP A 147 16.08 -3.06 -17.80
C ASP A 147 15.24 -2.54 -16.63
N ALA A 148 15.48 -1.29 -16.26
CA ALA A 148 14.63 -0.52 -15.34
C ALA A 148 14.80 0.97 -15.62
N ARG A 149 13.73 1.64 -16.03
CA ARG A 149 13.76 3.06 -16.42
C ARG A 149 12.47 3.79 -16.08
N PRO A 150 12.55 5.09 -15.76
CA PRO A 150 11.36 5.90 -15.54
C PRO A 150 10.54 6.02 -16.83
N VAL A 151 9.21 6.02 -16.69
CA VAL A 151 8.24 6.25 -17.77
C VAL A 151 7.05 7.07 -17.26
N GLY A 152 6.50 7.92 -18.14
CA GLY A 152 5.42 8.82 -17.76
C GLY A 152 5.83 9.77 -16.64
N ALA A 153 4.93 10.07 -15.72
CA ALA A 153 5.19 11.01 -14.64
C ALA A 153 6.03 10.42 -13.49
N ASN A 154 5.70 9.22 -13.00
CA ASN A 154 6.34 8.66 -11.80
C ASN A 154 6.42 7.12 -11.78
N HIS A 155 6.35 6.45 -12.93
CA HIS A 155 6.34 4.99 -13.02
C HIS A 155 7.71 4.47 -13.47
N ILE A 156 8.00 3.19 -13.19
CA ILE A 156 9.19 2.51 -13.68
C ILE A 156 8.74 1.36 -14.58
N ARG A 157 9.19 1.36 -15.83
CA ARG A 157 9.10 0.19 -16.69
C ARG A 157 10.35 -0.65 -16.47
N ALA A 158 10.17 -1.95 -16.35
CA ALA A 158 11.24 -2.91 -16.17
C ALA A 158 11.10 -4.08 -17.13
N GLU A 159 12.20 -4.77 -17.39
CA GLU A 159 12.20 -6.03 -18.11
C GLU A 159 12.88 -7.10 -17.25
N LEU A 160 12.17 -8.20 -17.02
CA LEU A 160 12.63 -9.31 -16.21
C LEU A 160 12.91 -10.50 -17.12
N GLN A 161 14.05 -11.14 -16.91
CA GLN A 161 14.44 -12.34 -17.66
C GLN A 161 14.64 -13.52 -16.71
N SER A 162 13.97 -14.63 -16.97
CA SER A 162 14.13 -15.88 -16.22
C SER A 162 15.49 -16.53 -16.49
N GLU A 163 15.85 -17.55 -15.70
CA GLU A 163 17.08 -18.32 -15.89
C GLU A 163 17.08 -19.11 -17.22
N SER A 164 15.90 -19.54 -17.69
CA SER A 164 15.71 -20.19 -19.00
C SER A 164 15.68 -19.23 -20.19
N GLY A 165 15.74 -17.92 -19.93
CA GLY A 165 15.90 -16.88 -20.95
C GLY A 165 14.60 -16.21 -21.40
N GLY A 166 13.42 -16.67 -20.97
CA GLY A 166 12.14 -16.01 -21.21
C GLY A 166 12.10 -14.61 -20.58
N ARG A 167 11.37 -13.69 -21.23
CA ARG A 167 11.29 -12.29 -20.84
C ARG A 167 9.87 -11.85 -20.60
N ILE A 168 9.68 -10.98 -19.61
CA ILE A 168 8.40 -10.32 -19.34
C ILE A 168 8.60 -8.83 -19.09
N GLN A 169 7.74 -8.03 -19.73
CA GLN A 169 7.64 -6.60 -19.45
C GLN A 169 6.95 -6.39 -18.12
N ALA A 170 7.48 -5.48 -17.32
CA ALA A 170 6.97 -5.18 -16.00
C ALA A 170 6.79 -3.67 -15.78
N ILE A 171 5.90 -3.31 -14.87
CA ILE A 171 5.67 -1.92 -14.46
C ILE A 171 5.55 -1.82 -12.94
N ALA A 172 6.28 -0.88 -12.35
CA ALA A 172 6.09 -0.43 -10.97
C ALA A 172 5.45 0.96 -10.99
N PHE A 173 4.20 1.06 -10.55
CA PHE A 173 3.49 2.34 -10.58
C PHE A 173 3.89 3.23 -9.41
N ARG A 174 4.21 4.52 -9.69
CA ARG A 174 4.51 5.52 -8.65
C ARG A 174 5.73 5.12 -7.80
N ALA A 175 6.68 4.44 -8.42
CA ALA A 175 7.84 3.87 -7.75
C ALA A 175 9.08 4.76 -7.85
N VAL A 176 9.09 5.79 -8.70
CA VAL A 176 10.18 6.78 -8.71
C VAL A 176 10.17 7.52 -7.36
N ASP A 177 11.38 7.77 -6.83
CA ASP A 177 11.63 8.33 -5.49
C ASP A 177 11.04 7.49 -4.33
N THR A 178 11.00 6.17 -4.51
CA THR A 178 10.64 5.22 -3.45
C THR A 178 11.74 4.18 -3.26
N ALA A 179 11.74 3.49 -2.12
CA ALA A 179 12.67 2.38 -1.86
C ALA A 179 12.62 1.30 -2.94
N LEU A 180 11.43 0.99 -3.47
CA LEU A 180 11.28 0.04 -4.59
C LEU A 180 11.95 0.58 -5.87
N GLY A 181 11.81 1.87 -6.17
CA GLY A 181 12.45 2.46 -7.35
C GLY A 181 13.97 2.49 -7.24
N GLU A 182 14.50 2.92 -6.10
CA GLU A 182 15.93 2.89 -5.80
C GLU A 182 16.48 1.46 -5.91
N PHE A 183 15.75 0.48 -5.38
CA PHE A 183 16.09 -0.93 -5.51
C PHE A 183 16.17 -1.34 -6.99
N LEU A 184 15.15 -1.05 -7.79
CA LEU A 184 15.12 -1.44 -9.20
C LEU A 184 16.25 -0.78 -10.00
N PHE A 185 16.53 0.51 -9.77
CA PHE A 185 17.60 1.21 -10.48
C PHE A 185 18.99 0.67 -10.14
N THR A 186 19.23 0.35 -8.86
CA THR A 186 20.52 -0.11 -8.34
C THR A 186 20.82 -1.58 -8.68
N ASN A 187 19.79 -2.38 -8.96
CA ASN A 187 19.92 -3.81 -9.23
C ASN A 187 19.74 -4.17 -10.71
N ARG A 188 19.78 -3.20 -11.63
CA ARG A 188 19.86 -3.48 -13.07
C ARG A 188 21.04 -4.41 -13.38
N GLY A 189 20.77 -5.41 -14.21
CA GLY A 189 21.70 -6.49 -14.58
C GLY A 189 21.85 -7.59 -13.55
N LYS A 190 21.29 -7.47 -12.33
CA LYS A 190 21.44 -8.45 -11.24
C LYS A 190 20.22 -9.37 -11.14
N PRO A 191 20.39 -10.59 -10.58
CA PRO A 191 19.27 -11.45 -10.23
C PRO A 191 18.49 -10.86 -9.04
N VAL A 192 17.17 -10.87 -9.14
CA VAL A 192 16.23 -10.35 -8.13
C VAL A 192 15.03 -11.30 -7.99
N HIS A 193 14.41 -11.27 -6.82
CA HIS A 193 13.03 -11.75 -6.63
C HIS A 193 12.09 -10.56 -6.83
N VAL A 194 11.02 -10.74 -7.61
CA VAL A 194 10.02 -9.70 -7.82
C VAL A 194 8.65 -10.25 -7.49
N ALA A 195 7.86 -9.53 -6.71
CA ALA A 195 6.49 -9.90 -6.38
C ALA A 195 5.49 -8.92 -7.01
N GLY A 196 4.33 -9.43 -7.43
CA GLY A 196 3.41 -8.67 -8.27
C GLY A 196 2.26 -9.47 -8.81
N SER A 197 1.45 -8.85 -9.66
CA SER A 197 0.30 -9.49 -10.30
C SER A 197 0.45 -9.49 -11.81
N LEU A 198 -0.15 -10.47 -12.48
CA LEU A 198 -0.32 -10.43 -13.93
C LEU A 198 -1.37 -9.39 -14.32
N SER A 199 -1.16 -8.71 -15.43
CA SER A 199 -2.09 -7.73 -15.99
C SER A 199 -2.06 -7.78 -17.51
N GLY A 200 -3.21 -7.52 -18.14
CA GLY A 200 -3.30 -7.38 -19.58
C GLY A 200 -2.89 -5.98 -20.04
N ASN A 201 -1.94 -5.90 -20.96
CA ASN A 201 -1.59 -4.67 -21.65
C ASN A 201 -2.14 -4.70 -23.09
N HIS A 202 -3.01 -3.75 -23.41
CA HIS A 202 -3.64 -3.62 -24.73
C HIS A 202 -2.99 -2.46 -25.48
N TRP A 203 -2.32 -2.75 -26.59
CA TRP A 203 -1.67 -1.74 -27.41
C TRP A 203 -1.82 -2.07 -28.89
N ASN A 204 -2.37 -1.14 -29.66
CA ASN A 204 -2.56 -1.25 -31.11
C ASN A 204 -3.26 -2.56 -31.54
N GLY A 205 -4.32 -2.94 -30.82
CA GLY A 205 -5.07 -4.18 -31.07
C GLY A 205 -4.40 -5.47 -30.59
N ASN A 206 -3.17 -5.40 -30.06
CA ASN A 206 -2.48 -6.55 -29.50
C ASN A 206 -2.62 -6.58 -27.96
N ARG A 207 -2.91 -7.76 -27.40
CA ARG A 207 -2.96 -7.98 -25.96
C ARG A 207 -1.73 -8.78 -25.54
N THR A 208 -0.99 -8.24 -24.59
CA THR A 208 0.24 -8.83 -24.06
C THR A 208 0.14 -8.96 -22.54
N VAL A 209 0.86 -9.93 -21.96
CA VAL A 209 0.97 -10.04 -20.51
C VAL A 209 2.02 -9.05 -20.02
N GLN A 210 1.69 -8.31 -18.96
CA GLN A 210 2.60 -7.43 -18.25
C GLN A 210 2.56 -7.76 -16.76
N PHE A 211 3.74 -7.77 -16.13
CA PHE A 211 3.86 -7.97 -14.70
C PHE A 211 3.78 -6.63 -13.95
N ARG A 212 2.84 -6.48 -13.03
CA ARG A 212 2.76 -5.31 -12.16
C ARG A 212 3.54 -5.57 -10.88
N ILE A 213 4.68 -4.91 -10.73
CA ILE A 213 5.55 -5.04 -9.57
C ILE A 213 4.91 -4.34 -8.37
N VAL A 214 4.83 -5.04 -7.24
CA VAL A 214 4.47 -4.48 -5.94
C VAL A 214 5.62 -4.47 -4.94
N ASP A 215 6.57 -5.41 -5.07
CA ASP A 215 7.74 -5.51 -4.20
C ASP A 215 8.91 -6.23 -4.91
N ALA A 216 10.13 -6.04 -4.41
CA ALA A 216 11.32 -6.71 -4.93
C ALA A 216 12.42 -6.86 -3.87
N ALA A 217 13.17 -7.96 -3.98
CA ALA A 217 14.28 -8.30 -3.09
C ALA A 217 15.48 -8.86 -3.87
N ARG A 218 16.67 -8.82 -3.27
CA ARG A 218 17.86 -9.47 -3.85
C ARG A 218 17.65 -10.99 -3.87
N ALA A 219 18.13 -11.64 -4.93
CA ALA A 219 18.11 -13.09 -5.10
C ALA A 219 19.25 -13.81 -4.39
#